data_AF-A0A937IYZ2-F1
#
_entry.id   AF-A0A937IYZ2-F1
#
_cell.length_a   1.000
_cell.length_b   1.000
_cell.length_c   1.000
_cell.angle_alpha   90.00
_cell.angle_beta   90.00
_cell.angle_gamma   90.00
#
_symmetry.space_group_name_H-M   'P 1'
#
loop_
_entity.id
_entity.type
_entity.pdbx_description
1 polymer ?
#
loop_
_entity_poly.entity_id
_entity_poly.type
_entity_poly.pdbx_seq_one_letter_code
_entity_poly.pdbx_strand_id
1 'polypeptide(L)'
;MKTKITLSIVGGFNILMSLVMAFTITKMAPTMLNTEAQEAIRMVEIMHYGLFPAILIIGLICILCRNSSLETAKKILLSYIIGTSILMLMFFTVFSNEPLMNFSFGMVIPDIIVYIISIIGFIKAK
;
A
#
# COMPACT_ATOMS: atom_id res chain seq x y z
N MET A 1 2.12 -2.85 -21.79
CA MET A 1 1.17 -3.54 -20.89
C MET A 1 -0.15 -2.80 -21.01
N LYS A 2 -1.28 -3.52 -21.19
CA LYS A 2 -2.57 -2.84 -21.18
C LYS A 2 -2.77 -2.22 -19.79
N THR A 3 -3.03 -0.93 -19.73
CA THR A 3 -3.22 -0.20 -18.45
C THR A 3 -4.27 -0.85 -17.56
N LYS A 4 -5.31 -1.42 -18.17
CA LYS A 4 -6.31 -2.27 -17.49
C LYS A 4 -5.71 -3.36 -16.62
N ILE A 5 -4.68 -4.06 -17.10
CA ILE A 5 -4.04 -5.15 -16.36
C ILE A 5 -3.28 -4.55 -15.17
N THR A 6 -2.51 -3.49 -15.39
CA THR A 6 -1.79 -2.78 -14.31
C THR A 6 -2.75 -2.33 -13.22
N LEU A 7 -3.82 -1.64 -13.59
CA LEU A 7 -4.84 -1.14 -12.67
C LEU A 7 -5.56 -2.28 -11.93
N SER A 8 -5.72 -3.43 -12.59
CA SER A 8 -6.30 -4.63 -11.93
C SER A 8 -5.36 -5.19 -10.86
N ILE A 9 -4.05 -5.27 -11.15
CA ILE A 9 -3.05 -5.77 -10.20
C ILE A 9 -2.92 -4.81 -9.02
N VAL A 10 -2.67 -3.53 -9.29
CA VAL A 10 -2.54 -2.49 -8.26
C VAL A 10 -3.82 -2.42 -7.43
N GLY A 11 -4.98 -2.38 -8.08
CA GLY A 11 -6.26 -2.31 -7.40
C GLY A 11 -6.53 -3.53 -6.53
N GLY A 12 -6.33 -4.73 -7.07
CA GLY A 12 -6.53 -5.98 -6.34
C GLY A 12 -5.63 -6.12 -5.12
N PHE A 13 -4.35 -5.73 -5.26
CA PHE A 13 -3.42 -5.72 -4.13
C PHE A 13 -3.86 -4.77 -3.02
N ASN A 14 -4.21 -3.52 -3.34
CA ASN A 14 -4.63 -2.55 -2.33
C ASN A 14 -5.94 -2.98 -1.64
N ILE A 15 -6.89 -3.53 -2.39
CA ILE A 15 -8.11 -4.11 -1.79
C ILE A 15 -7.73 -5.22 -0.83
N LEU A 16 -6.92 -6.19 -1.25
CA LEU A 16 -6.49 -7.30 -0.38
C LEU A 16 -5.81 -6.78 0.90
N MET A 17 -4.84 -5.89 0.77
CA MET A 17 -4.12 -5.33 1.92
C MET A 17 -5.04 -4.55 2.86
N SER A 18 -6.00 -3.80 2.32
CA SER A 18 -6.99 -3.10 3.15
C SER A 18 -7.87 -4.08 3.96
N LEU A 19 -8.25 -5.22 3.38
CA LEU A 19 -9.04 -6.23 4.10
C LEU A 19 -8.21 -6.96 5.15
N VAL A 20 -6.94 -7.25 4.85
CA VAL A 20 -5.99 -7.79 5.84
C VAL A 20 -5.91 -6.82 7.03
N MET A 21 -5.65 -5.53 6.78
CA MET A 21 -5.62 -4.52 7.84
C MET A 21 -6.94 -4.45 8.63
N ALA A 22 -8.09 -4.49 7.96
CA ALA A 22 -9.38 -4.40 8.64
C ALA A 22 -9.66 -5.58 9.59
N PHE A 23 -9.29 -6.80 9.19
CA PHE A 23 -9.71 -8.02 9.89
C PHE A 23 -8.62 -8.70 10.71
N THR A 24 -7.34 -8.41 10.46
CA THR A 24 -6.22 -9.11 11.10
C THR A 24 -5.31 -8.21 11.91
N ILE A 25 -5.55 -6.89 11.98
CA ILE A 25 -4.63 -5.97 12.66
C ILE A 25 -4.43 -6.28 14.14
N THR A 26 -5.47 -6.71 14.87
CA THR A 26 -5.36 -7.04 16.30
C THR A 26 -4.37 -8.18 16.57
N LYS A 27 -4.16 -9.06 15.59
CA LYS A 27 -3.18 -10.14 15.66
C LYS A 27 -1.80 -9.72 15.14
N MET A 28 -1.76 -8.77 14.21
CA MET A 28 -0.51 -8.32 13.57
C MET A 28 0.18 -7.21 14.35
N ALA A 29 -0.55 -6.28 14.98
CA ALA A 29 0.01 -5.12 15.66
C ALA A 29 1.10 -5.46 16.69
N PRO A 30 0.99 -6.52 17.51
CA PRO A 30 2.07 -6.92 18.43
C PRO A 30 3.36 -7.31 17.69
N THR A 31 3.26 -7.86 16.49
CA THR A 31 4.44 -8.28 15.69
C THR A 31 5.13 -7.11 14.99
N MET A 32 4.48 -5.95 14.91
CA MET A 32 4.99 -4.75 14.23
C MET A 32 5.85 -3.87 15.14
N LEU A 33 5.91 -4.17 16.44
CA LEU A 33 6.60 -3.37 17.45
C LEU A 33 7.65 -4.19 18.20
N ASN A 34 8.70 -3.54 18.68
CA ASN A 34 9.71 -4.12 19.58
C ASN A 34 9.33 -3.98 21.06
N THR A 35 8.02 -3.92 21.38
CA THR A 35 7.51 -3.72 22.73
C THR A 35 6.20 -4.49 22.96
N GLU A 36 5.95 -4.85 24.22
CA GLU A 36 4.71 -5.47 24.68
C GLU A 36 3.73 -4.46 25.32
N ALA A 37 4.10 -3.16 25.31
CA ALA A 37 3.28 -2.09 25.86
C ALA A 37 1.91 -2.02 25.15
N GLN A 38 0.85 -2.32 25.89
CA GLN A 38 -0.51 -2.43 25.35
C GLN A 38 -1.02 -1.14 24.73
N GLU A 39 -0.63 0.01 25.28
CA GLU A 39 -0.99 1.33 24.73
C GLU A 39 -0.39 1.55 23.34
N ALA A 40 0.88 1.16 23.13
CA ALA A 40 1.54 1.27 21.83
C ALA A 40 0.92 0.33 20.79
N ILE A 41 0.63 -0.92 21.17
CA ILE A 41 -0.07 -1.89 20.32
C ILE A 41 -1.45 -1.34 19.93
N ARG A 42 -2.19 -0.79 20.90
CA ARG A 42 -3.51 -0.21 20.65
C ARG A 42 -3.45 1.01 19.73
N MET A 43 -2.42 1.85 19.84
CA MET A 43 -2.22 2.97 18.91
C MET A 43 -2.00 2.47 17.47
N VAL A 44 -1.20 1.42 17.27
CA VAL A 44 -1.00 0.81 15.94
C VAL A 44 -2.31 0.27 15.37
N GLU A 45 -3.13 -0.40 16.18
CA GLU A 45 -4.45 -0.87 15.75
C GLU A 45 -5.35 0.29 15.28
N ILE A 46 -5.48 1.33 16.10
CA ILE A 46 -6.33 2.49 15.79
C ILE A 46 -5.85 3.20 14.53
N MET A 47 -4.53 3.35 14.35
CA MET A 47 -3.96 3.91 13.12
C MET A 47 -4.38 3.13 11.88
N HIS A 48 -4.32 1.79 11.93
CA HIS A 48 -4.71 0.95 10.80
C HIS A 48 -6.22 0.93 10.55
N TYR A 49 -7.05 1.10 11.58
CA TYR A 49 -8.49 1.31 11.38
C TYR A 49 -8.78 2.59 10.59
N GLY A 50 -7.98 3.65 10.79
CA GLY A 50 -8.05 4.86 9.96
C GLY A 50 -7.48 4.67 8.56
N LEU A 51 -6.46 3.82 8.41
CA LEU A 51 -5.73 3.62 7.15
C LEU A 51 -6.44 2.69 6.17
N PHE A 52 -7.09 1.61 6.65
CA PHE A 52 -7.73 0.64 5.77
C PHE A 52 -8.74 1.26 4.78
N PRO A 53 -9.64 2.21 5.14
CA PRO A 53 -10.60 2.76 4.18
C PRO A 53 -9.88 3.59 3.10
N ALA A 54 -8.78 4.27 3.43
CA ALA A 54 -8.01 5.03 2.47
C ALA A 54 -7.38 4.11 1.41
N ILE A 55 -6.75 3.01 1.85
CA ILE A 55 -6.16 2.01 0.95
C ILE A 55 -7.24 1.30 0.13
N LEU A 56 -8.39 0.99 0.74
CA LEU A 56 -9.54 0.40 0.04
C LEU A 56 -10.03 1.31 -1.08
N ILE A 57 -10.17 2.62 -0.84
CA ILE A 57 -10.58 3.59 -1.85
C ILE A 57 -9.59 3.63 -3.02
N ILE A 58 -8.28 3.63 -2.75
CA ILE A 58 -7.26 3.57 -3.81
C ILE A 58 -7.43 2.30 -4.65
N GLY A 59 -7.63 1.16 -3.99
CA GLY A 59 -7.86 -0.12 -4.63
C GLY A 59 -9.11 -0.13 -5.51
N LEU A 60 -10.22 0.40 -4.99
CA LEU A 60 -11.49 0.53 -5.70
C LEU A 60 -11.39 1.47 -6.90
N ILE A 61 -10.74 2.63 -6.76
CA ILE A 61 -10.50 3.55 -7.89
C ILE A 61 -9.78 2.80 -9.01
N CYS A 62 -8.71 2.07 -8.70
CA CYS A 62 -7.96 1.32 -9.71
C CYS A 62 -8.83 0.24 -10.38
N ILE A 63 -9.60 -0.55 -9.61
CA ILE A 63 -10.46 -1.59 -10.16
C ILE A 63 -11.62 -1.01 -10.99
N LEU A 64 -12.35 -0.05 -10.44
CA LEU A 64 -13.56 0.50 -11.07
C LEU A 64 -13.22 1.34 -12.30
N CYS A 65 -12.08 2.05 -12.29
CA CYS A 65 -11.61 2.83 -13.43
C CYS A 65 -10.69 2.05 -14.39
N ARG A 66 -10.57 0.71 -14.26
CA ARG A 66 -9.65 -0.09 -15.10
C ARG A 66 -9.95 -0.07 -16.61
N ASN A 67 -11.16 0.34 -16.99
CA ASN A 67 -11.58 0.47 -18.39
C ASN A 67 -11.66 1.94 -18.86
N SER A 68 -11.16 2.89 -18.07
CA SER A 68 -11.11 4.30 -18.47
C SER A 68 -10.19 4.52 -19.67
N SER A 69 -10.29 5.70 -20.29
CA SER A 69 -9.38 6.11 -21.37
C SER A 69 -7.91 6.02 -20.93
N LEU A 70 -7.02 5.84 -21.91
CA LEU A 70 -5.58 5.72 -21.66
C LEU A 70 -5.03 6.89 -20.83
N GLU A 71 -5.46 8.12 -21.14
CA GLU A 71 -5.05 9.33 -20.43
C GLU A 71 -5.44 9.26 -18.94
N THR A 72 -6.70 8.95 -18.65
CA THR A 72 -7.20 8.84 -17.27
C THR A 72 -6.50 7.71 -16.52
N ALA A 73 -6.32 6.55 -17.16
CA ALA A 73 -5.61 5.43 -16.58
C ALA A 73 -4.15 5.78 -16.21
N LYS A 74 -3.46 6.54 -17.06
CA LYS A 74 -2.09 7.03 -16.77
C LYS A 74 -2.08 8.03 -15.62
N LYS A 75 -3.07 8.91 -15.51
CA LYS A 75 -3.19 9.84 -14.36
C LYS A 75 -3.38 9.09 -13.05
N ILE A 76 -4.26 8.07 -13.02
CA ILE A 76 -4.47 7.22 -11.84
C ILE A 76 -3.16 6.51 -11.45
N LEU A 77 -2.47 5.90 -12.41
CA LEU A 77 -1.18 5.24 -12.15
C LEU A 77 -0.12 6.24 -11.65
N LEU A 78 -0.06 7.44 -12.21
CA LEU A 78 0.86 8.48 -11.77
C LEU A 78 0.57 8.92 -10.33
N SER A 79 -0.70 9.14 -9.98
CA SER A 79 -1.10 9.46 -8.60
C SER A 79 -0.68 8.36 -7.62
N TYR A 80 -0.88 7.10 -7.99
CA TYR A 80 -0.42 5.96 -7.19
C TYR A 80 1.10 5.96 -7.03
N ILE A 81 1.86 6.12 -8.12
CA ILE A 81 3.33 6.17 -8.11
C ILE A 81 3.83 7.28 -7.18
N ILE A 82 3.26 8.49 -7.26
CA ILE A 82 3.68 9.62 -6.41
C ILE A 82 3.43 9.28 -4.94
N GLY A 83 2.22 8.84 -4.58
CA GLY A 83 1.89 8.49 -3.21
C GLY A 83 2.76 7.36 -2.65
N THR A 84 2.93 6.29 -3.42
CA THR A 84 3.77 5.16 -3.02
C THR A 84 5.25 5.51 -2.96
N SER A 85 5.74 6.45 -3.76
CA SER A 85 7.14 6.93 -3.64
C SER A 85 7.40 7.58 -2.29
N ILE A 86 6.44 8.37 -1.78
CA ILE A 86 6.54 8.95 -0.43
C ILE A 86 6.48 7.85 0.63
N LEU A 87 5.62 6.84 0.47
CA LEU A 87 5.58 5.69 1.37
C LEU A 87 6.91 4.93 1.41
N MET A 88 7.52 4.65 0.24
CA MET A 88 8.83 4.02 0.15
C MET A 88 9.89 4.84 0.88
N LEU A 89 9.89 6.17 0.69
CA LEU A 89 10.80 7.06 1.42
C LEU A 89 10.63 6.90 2.94
N MET A 90 9.40 6.87 3.44
CA MET A 90 9.14 6.67 4.88
C MET A 90 9.62 5.31 5.38
N PHE A 91 9.39 4.23 4.62
CA PHE A 91 9.88 2.90 4.97
C PHE A 91 11.40 2.85 5.10
N PHE A 92 12.12 3.45 4.15
CA PHE A 92 13.58 3.37 4.11
C PHE A 92 14.31 4.42 4.95
N THR A 93 13.64 5.50 5.37
CA THR A 93 14.26 6.58 6.18
C THR A 93 13.78 6.65 7.61
N VAL A 94 12.47 6.49 7.87
CA VAL A 94 11.91 6.62 9.23
C VAL A 94 11.76 5.26 9.87
N PHE A 95 11.06 4.32 9.22
CA PHE A 95 10.72 3.03 9.83
C PHE A 95 11.96 2.16 10.04
N SER A 96 12.93 2.22 9.12
CA SER A 96 14.21 1.52 9.24
C SER A 96 15.09 1.99 10.40
N ASN A 97 14.85 3.21 10.91
CA ASN A 97 15.65 3.83 11.97
C ASN A 97 14.88 4.01 13.29
N GLU A 98 13.60 3.61 13.35
CA GLU A 98 12.76 3.77 14.52
C GLU A 98 12.88 2.56 15.46
N PRO A 99 13.51 2.69 16.65
CA PRO A 99 13.73 1.56 17.56
C PRO A 99 12.44 0.88 18.02
N LEU A 100 11.34 1.62 18.08
CA LEU A 100 10.05 1.09 18.49
C LEU A 100 9.45 0.12 17.44
N MET A 101 9.79 0.29 16.17
CA MET A 101 9.24 -0.51 15.06
C MET A 101 10.04 -1.79 14.85
N ASN A 102 9.35 -2.93 14.85
CA ASN A 102 9.93 -4.18 14.37
C ASN A 102 9.89 -4.20 12.84
N PHE A 103 10.77 -3.40 12.21
CA PHE A 103 10.81 -3.22 10.75
C PHE A 103 11.94 -4.01 10.08
N SER A 104 11.67 -4.59 8.92
CA SER A 104 12.67 -5.18 8.04
C SER A 104 12.25 -5.01 6.58
N PHE A 105 13.23 -4.89 5.67
CA PHE A 105 12.95 -4.71 4.25
C PHE A 105 12.18 -5.88 3.62
N GLY A 106 12.30 -7.08 4.19
CA GLY A 106 11.56 -8.26 3.76
C GLY A 106 10.03 -8.08 3.84
N MET A 107 9.55 -7.30 4.81
CA MET A 107 8.12 -7.13 5.04
C MET A 107 7.43 -6.25 4.00
N VAL A 108 8.18 -5.37 3.32
CA VAL A 108 7.64 -4.43 2.32
C VAL A 108 7.92 -4.87 0.88
N ILE A 109 8.47 -6.08 0.68
CA ILE A 109 8.68 -6.66 -0.64
C ILE A 109 7.39 -6.65 -1.49
N PRO A 110 6.20 -7.04 -0.96
CA PRO A 110 4.97 -6.98 -1.74
C PRO A 110 4.66 -5.58 -2.27
N ASP A 111 4.82 -4.55 -1.44
CA ASP A 111 4.61 -3.15 -1.82
C ASP A 111 5.61 -2.68 -2.88
N ILE A 112 6.89 -3.07 -2.76
CA ILE A 112 7.92 -2.77 -3.75
C ILE A 112 7.58 -3.39 -5.10
N ILE A 113 7.13 -4.64 -5.12
CA ILE A 113 6.76 -5.33 -6.36
C ILE A 113 5.61 -4.59 -7.05
N VAL A 114 4.56 -4.24 -6.31
CA VAL A 114 3.39 -3.54 -6.86
C VAL A 114 3.75 -2.12 -7.31
N TYR A 115 4.62 -1.44 -6.58
CA TYR A 115 5.19 -0.15 -6.98
C TYR A 115 5.93 -0.25 -8.32
N ILE A 116 6.83 -1.23 -8.48
CA ILE A 116 7.54 -1.46 -9.76
C ILE A 116 6.55 -1.79 -10.89
N ILE A 117 5.55 -2.63 -10.63
CA ILE A 117 4.50 -2.95 -11.61
C ILE A 117 3.76 -1.68 -12.04
N SER A 118 3.45 -0.78 -11.12
CA SER A 118 2.78 0.49 -11.43
C SER A 118 3.63 1.38 -12.34
N ILE A 119 4.94 1.48 -12.09
CA ILE A 119 5.90 2.23 -12.92
C ILE A 119 5.99 1.63 -14.32
N ILE A 120 6.21 0.31 -14.41
CA ILE A 120 6.27 -0.39 -15.71
C ILE A 120 4.96 -0.21 -16.47
N GLY A 121 3.83 -0.31 -15.77
CA GLY A 121 2.51 -0.12 -16.34
C GLY A 121 2.26 1.30 -16.83
N PHE A 122 2.81 2.32 -16.18
CA PHE A 122 2.74 3.71 -16.61
C PHE A 122 3.60 3.97 -17.85
N ILE A 123 4.85 3.51 -17.85
CA ILE A 123 5.81 3.72 -18.95
C ILE A 123 5.39 2.95 -20.20
N LYS A 124 5.01 1.67 -20.04
CA LYS A 124 4.62 0.78 -21.15
C LYS A 124 3.11 0.81 -21.44
N ALA A 125 2.38 1.80 -20.92
CA ALA A 125 0.96 1.99 -21.17
C ALA A 125 0.72 2.15 -22.68
N LYS A 126 -0.06 1.23 -23.26
CA LYS A 126 -0.60 1.31 -24.62
C LYS A 126 -2.11 1.19 -24.55
#